data_AF-A0A437RR52-F1
#
_entry.id   AF-A0A437RR52-F1
#
_cell.length_a   1.000
_cell.length_b   1.000
_cell.length_c   1.000
_cell.angle_alpha   90.00
_cell.angle_beta   90.00
_cell.angle_gamma   90.00
#
_symmetry.space_group_name_H-M   'P 1'
#
loop_
_entity.id
_entity.type
_entity.pdbx_description
1 polymer ?
#
loop_
_entity_poly.entity_id
_entity_poly.type
_entity_poly.pdbx_seq_one_letter_code
_entity_poly.pdbx_strand_id
1 'polypeptide(L)' 'MKTLDEMLSLRLLSPEQHHDIGAYIAEARTPDAILQMPEPLWRALSLASLLMNLDAELQQPPLFEA' A
#
# COMPACT_ATOMS: atom_id res chain seq x y z
N MET A 1 -10.62 -3.17 2.24
CA MET A 1 -9.96 -2.10 1.49
C MET A 1 -9.34 -2.72 0.25
N LYS A 2 -9.69 -2.29 -0.96
CA LYS A 2 -9.21 -2.93 -2.21
C LYS A 2 -7.70 -2.76 -2.43
N THR A 3 -7.14 -1.62 -2.05
CA THR A 3 -5.72 -1.26 -2.28
C THR A 3 -4.71 -2.11 -1.51
N LEU A 4 -4.99 -2.53 -0.28
CA LEU A 4 -4.05 -3.34 0.51
C LEU A 4 -3.93 -4.77 -0.03
N ASP A 5 -5.07 -5.37 -0.42
CA ASP A 5 -5.15 -6.73 -0.98
C ASP A 5 -4.52 -6.80 -2.39
N GLU A 6 -4.67 -5.72 -3.17
CA GLU A 6 -3.95 -5.55 -4.44
C GLU A 6 -2.43 -5.47 -4.23
N MET A 7 -1.96 -4.70 -3.24
CA MET A 7 -0.53 -4.63 -2.90
C MET A 7 0.03 -6.00 -2.48
N LEU A 8 -0.76 -6.83 -1.79
CA LEU A 8 -0.39 -8.22 -1.48
C LEU A 8 -0.32 -9.08 -2.75
N SER A 9 -1.33 -8.97 -3.63
CA SER A 9 -1.41 -9.73 -4.89
C SER A 9 -0.25 -9.40 -5.84
N LEU A 10 0.18 -8.14 -5.85
CA LEU A 10 1.36 -7.65 -6.58
C LEU A 10 2.69 -7.97 -5.88
N ARG A 11 2.68 -8.71 -4.76
CA ARG A 11 3.84 -9.03 -3.91
C ARG A 11 4.63 -7.81 -3.44
N LEU A 12 3.97 -6.66 -3.32
CA LEU A 12 4.56 -5.42 -2.81
C LEU A 12 4.62 -5.39 -1.29
N LEU A 13 3.73 -6.16 -0.65
CA LEU A 13 3.71 -6.40 0.78
C LEU A 13 3.93 -7.89 1.05
N SER A 14 4.64 -8.18 2.14
CA SER A 14 4.68 -9.55 2.66
C SER A 14 3.33 -9.92 3.28
N PRO A 15 2.91 -11.20 3.26
CA PRO A 15 1.66 -11.63 3.87
C PRO A 15 1.56 -11.27 5.36
N GLU A 16 2.69 -11.27 6.06
CA GLU A 16 2.79 -10.81 7.46
C GLU A 16 2.49 -9.31 7.58
N GLN A 17 3.14 -8.47 6.75
CA GLN A 17 2.90 -7.02 6.74
C GLN A 17 1.46 -6.67 6.35
N HIS A 18 0.88 -7.38 5.37
CA HIS A 18 -0.52 -7.22 5.00
C HIS A 18 -1.44 -7.53 6.18
N HIS A 19 -1.16 -8.62 6.91
CA HIS A 19 -1.92 -8.99 8.10
C HIS A 19 -1.79 -7.94 9.20
N ASP A 20 -0.58 -7.48 9.53
CA ASP A 20 -0.35 -6.47 10.58
C ASP A 20 -1.02 -5.13 10.24
N ILE A 21 -0.87 -4.65 9.00
CA ILE A 21 -1.51 -3.40 8.56
C ILE A 21 -3.04 -3.56 8.57
N GLY A 22 -3.55 -4.68 8.07
CA GLY A 22 -4.98 -4.98 8.03
C GLY A 22 -5.59 -5.07 9.43
N ALA A 23 -4.92 -5.76 10.36
CA ALA A 23 -5.31 -5.85 11.76
C ALA A 23 -5.31 -4.48 12.42
N TYR A 24 -4.24 -3.69 12.23
CA TYR A 24 -4.13 -2.35 12.79
C TYR A 24 -5.25 -1.42 12.29
N ILE A 25 -5.56 -1.43 10.99
CA ILE A 25 -6.66 -0.63 10.42
C ILE A 25 -8.02 -1.09 10.98
N ALA A 26 -8.22 -2.41 11.13
CA ALA A 26 -9.44 -2.99 11.66
C ALA A 26 -9.65 -2.67 13.15
N GLU A 27 -8.57 -2.54 13.93
CA GLU A 27 -8.59 -2.11 15.33
C GLU A 27 -8.75 -0.60 15.47
N ALA A 28 -8.00 0.18 14.68
CA ALA A 28 -7.96 1.64 14.77
C ALA A 28 -9.34 2.27 14.55
N ARG A 29 -10.15 1.76 13.60
CA ARG A 29 -11.54 2.18 13.22
C ARG A 29 -11.81 3.67 13.05
N THR A 30 -10.83 4.52 13.33
CA THR A 30 -10.89 5.98 13.42
C THR A 30 -9.63 6.53 12.77
N PRO A 31 -9.72 7.66 12.06
CA PRO A 31 -8.59 8.24 11.35
C PRO A 31 -7.46 8.66 12.31
N ASP A 32 -7.78 9.07 13.53
CA ASP A 32 -6.77 9.43 14.54
C ASP A 32 -5.90 8.23 14.93
N ALA A 33 -6.52 7.07 15.18
CA ALA A 33 -5.78 5.85 15.48
C ALA A 33 -4.97 5.35 14.28
N ILE A 34 -5.44 5.58 13.04
CA ILE A 34 -4.66 5.28 11.82
C ILE A 34 -3.41 6.19 11.74
N LEU A 35 -3.51 7.45 12.18
CA LEU A 35 -2.35 8.36 12.23
C LEU A 35 -1.31 7.92 13.28
N GLN A 36 -1.72 7.21 14.33
CA GLN A 36 -0.81 6.65 15.34
C GLN A 36 -0.12 5.35 14.89
N MET A 37 -0.27 4.96 13.63
CA MET A 37 0.30 3.73 13.10
C MET A 37 1.83 3.67 13.29
N PRO A 38 2.37 2.51 13.70
CA PRO A 38 3.81 2.31 13.85
C PRO A 38 4.61 2.64 12.58
N GLU A 39 5.76 3.29 12.76
CA GLU A 39 6.73 3.60 11.69
C GLU A 39 7.04 2.43 10.73
N PRO A 40 7.26 1.17 11.19
CA PRO A 40 7.53 0.06 10.27
C PRO A 40 6.33 -0.28 9.37
N LEU A 41 5.09 -0.16 9.85
CA LEU A 41 3.88 -0.40 9.05
C LEU A 41 3.68 0.74 8.04
N TRP A 42 3.92 1.98 8.47
CA TRP A 42 3.90 3.13 7.57
C TRP A 42 4.95 3.01 6.46
N ARG A 43 6.18 2.63 6.79
CA ARG A 43 7.25 2.40 5.79
C ARG A 43 6.86 1.33 4.78
N ALA A 44 6.29 0.22 5.23
CA ALA A 44 5.84 -0.85 4.34
C ALA A 44 4.73 -0.36 3.39
N LEU A 45 3.74 0.35 3.92
CA LEU A 45 2.65 0.93 3.13
C LEU A 45 3.15 1.96 2.11
N SER A 46 4.04 2.87 2.52
CA SER A 46 4.64 3.87 1.64
C SER A 46 5.47 3.23 0.53
N LEU A 47 6.26 2.21 0.84
CA LEU A 47 7.09 1.51 -0.14
C LEU A 47 6.22 0.74 -1.15
N ALA A 48 5.18 0.04 -0.68
CA ALA A 48 4.22 -0.63 -1.56
C ALA A 48 3.48 0.37 -2.45
N SER A 49 3.10 1.54 -1.92
CA SER A 49 2.45 2.59 -2.71
C SER A 49 3.38 3.17 -3.80
N LEU A 50 4.67 3.37 -3.47
CA LEU A 50 5.67 3.82 -4.43
C LEU A 50 5.86 2.80 -5.56
N LEU A 51 6.01 1.52 -5.23
CA LEU A 51 6.17 0.45 -6.22
C LEU A 51 4.92 0.31 -7.11
N MET A 52 3.73 0.44 -6.53
CA MET A 52 2.47 0.42 -7.29
C MET A 52 2.38 1.61 -8.27
N ASN A 53 2.82 2.80 -7.86
CA ASN A 53 2.87 3.96 -8.75
C ASN A 53 3.88 3.75 -9.89
N LEU A 54 5.06 3.21 -9.57
CA LEU A 54 6.08 2.88 -10.58
C LEU A 54 5.56 1.83 -11.59
N ASP A 55 4.87 0.80 -11.12
CA ASP A 55 4.25 -0.20 -12.00
C ASP A 55 3.20 0.46 -12.92
N ALA A 56 2.35 1.32 -12.38
CA ALA A 56 1.37 2.07 -13.15
C ALA A 56 2.01 3.02 -14.18
N GLU A 57 3.12 3.69 -13.83
CA GLU A 57 3.89 4.54 -14.74
C GLU A 57 4.52 3.74 -15.88
N LEU A 58 5.04 2.53 -15.60
CA LEU A 58 5.61 1.64 -16.60
C LEU A 58 4.55 1.03 -17.53
N GLN A 59 3.33 0.82 -17.04
CA GLN A 59 2.20 0.35 -17.83
C GLN A 59 1.54 1.45 -18.66
N GLN A 60 1.81 2.72 -18.37
CA GLN A 60 1.27 3.81 -19.16
C GLN A 60 1.95 3.83 -20.54
N PRO A 61 1.21 3.68 -21.64
CA PRO A 61 1.80 3.80 -22.97
C PRO A 61 2.46 5.18 -23.09
N PRO A 62 3.65 5.29 -23.70
CA PRO A 62 4.28 6.59 -23.90
C PRO A 62 3.29 7.45 -24.66
N LEU A 63 2.90 8.58 -24.06
CA LEU A 63 2.14 9.62 -24.74
C LEU A 63 3.07 10.21 -25.80
N PHE A 64 3.15 9.55 -26.95
CA PHE A 64 3.59 10.20 -28.18
C PHE A 64 2.48 11.17 -28.55
N GLU A 65 2.52 12.37 -27.99
CA GLU A 65 1.82 13.52 -28.55
C GLU A 65 2.40 13.76 -29.95
N ALA A 66 1.56 13.55 -30.97
CA ALA A 66 1.87 13.67 -32.39
C ALA A 66 1.68 15.10 -32.90
#